data_AF-A0A0T2YPW4-F1
#
_entry.id   AF-A0A0T2YPW4-F1
#
_cell.length_a   1.000
_cell.length_b   1.000
_cell.length_c   1.000
_cell.angle_alpha   90.00
_cell.angle_beta   90.00
_cell.angle_gamma   90.00
#
_symmetry.space_group_name_H-M   'P 1'
#
loop_
_entity.id
_entity.type
_entity.pdbx_description
1 polymer ?
#
loop_
_entity_poly.entity_id
_entity_poly.type
_entity_poly.pdbx_seq_one_letter_code
_entity_poly.pdbx_strand_id
1 'polypeptide(L)'
;MNATATRFNGQLKKWNADRGFGFVVAEHGDQPIFVHVSTFPRDGRLPTVGEALSFEIELDKDGRKRAARVRRPGAEQHAQSRRNERMATTGRRAPRRSESSPFASRFITLLFVAGLGWYAYAQYSERVPPVPTASQSVISAPAPAADQPARSTFQCDGRQHCSQMTSCTEAKLFLKNCPGMKMDGDDDGVPCEDQLCKGLFER
;
A
#
# COMPACT_ATOMS: atom_id res chain seq x y z
N MET A 1 -6.06 2.37 -28.41
CA MET A 1 -5.96 3.54 -29.31
C MET A 1 -6.76 4.67 -28.65
N ASN A 2 -6.09 5.67 -28.05
CA ASN A 2 -6.80 6.79 -27.43
C ASN A 2 -7.29 7.73 -28.54
N ALA A 3 -8.59 7.75 -28.81
CA ALA A 3 -9.19 8.77 -29.64
C ALA A 3 -8.91 10.14 -29.01
N THR A 4 -8.22 11.03 -29.73
CA THR A 4 -8.01 12.43 -29.35
C THR A 4 -9.35 13.15 -29.42
N ALA A 5 -10.14 13.04 -28.35
CA ALA A 5 -11.38 13.78 -28.21
C ALA A 5 -11.09 15.27 -28.02
N THR A 6 -11.84 16.12 -28.74
CA THR A 6 -11.67 17.58 -28.72
C THR A 6 -11.97 18.12 -27.32
N ARG A 7 -10.95 18.73 -26.70
CA ARG A 7 -11.06 19.41 -25.40
C ARG A 7 -11.31 20.89 -25.59
N PHE A 8 -12.11 21.43 -24.68
CA PHE A 8 -12.44 22.84 -24.59
C PHE A 8 -11.98 23.36 -23.23
N ASN A 9 -11.48 24.60 -23.22
CA ASN A 9 -11.21 25.31 -21.98
C ASN A 9 -12.39 26.23 -21.67
N GLY A 10 -12.66 26.44 -20.40
CA GLY A 10 -13.76 27.26 -19.94
C GLY A 10 -13.71 27.54 -18.45
N GLN A 11 -14.74 28.17 -17.93
CA GLN A 11 -14.84 28.52 -16.52
C GLN A 11 -16.15 28.02 -15.91
N LEU A 12 -16.07 27.61 -14.65
CA LEU A 12 -17.26 27.25 -13.87
C LEU A 12 -18.03 28.51 -13.48
N LYS A 13 -19.19 28.76 -14.08
CA LYS A 13 -19.99 29.97 -13.81
C LYS A 13 -20.95 29.79 -12.64
N LYS A 14 -21.48 28.58 -12.45
CA LYS A 14 -22.43 28.27 -11.39
C LYS A 14 -22.12 26.90 -10.82
N TRP A 15 -22.20 26.78 -9.50
CA TRP A 15 -22.02 25.53 -8.77
C TRP A 15 -23.03 25.44 -7.64
N ASN A 16 -23.67 24.28 -7.49
CA ASN A 16 -24.48 23.93 -6.34
C ASN A 16 -23.82 22.73 -5.66
N ALA A 17 -23.21 22.98 -4.50
CA ALA A 17 -22.47 21.96 -3.75
C ALA A 17 -23.41 20.91 -3.15
N ASP A 18 -24.58 21.31 -2.65
CA ASP A 18 -25.55 20.41 -2.01
C ASP A 18 -26.10 19.36 -2.99
N ARG A 19 -26.33 19.78 -4.24
CA ARG A 19 -26.83 18.90 -5.30
C ARG A 19 -25.72 18.34 -6.20
N GLY A 20 -24.47 18.76 -6.01
CA GLY A 20 -23.30 18.23 -6.73
C GLY A 20 -23.30 18.49 -8.24
N PHE A 21 -23.85 19.60 -8.72
CA PHE A 21 -23.80 19.95 -10.15
C PHE A 21 -23.61 21.44 -10.38
N GLY A 22 -23.24 21.80 -11.61
CA GLY A 22 -23.05 23.18 -12.01
C GLY A 22 -23.11 23.38 -13.52
N PHE A 23 -22.67 24.56 -13.94
CA PHE A 23 -22.61 24.95 -15.34
C PHE A 23 -21.26 25.58 -15.66
N VAL A 24 -20.60 25.03 -16.67
CA VAL A 24 -19.36 25.56 -17.24
C VAL A 24 -19.66 26.29 -18.54
N VAL A 25 -18.91 27.35 -18.81
CA VAL A 25 -19.00 28.10 -20.07
C VAL A 25 -17.64 28.00 -20.76
N ALA A 26 -17.64 27.58 -22.02
CA ALA A 26 -16.41 27.46 -22.80
C ALA A 26 -15.86 28.84 -23.16
N GLU A 27 -14.55 28.99 -23.31
CA GLU A 27 -13.93 30.28 -23.68
C GLU A 27 -14.43 30.83 -25.01
N HIS A 28 -14.75 29.94 -25.96
CA HIS A 28 -15.24 30.30 -27.29
C HIS A 28 -16.77 30.24 -27.43
N GLY A 29 -17.52 30.09 -26.34
CA GLY A 29 -18.98 30.04 -26.43
C GLY A 29 -19.71 30.34 -25.14
N ASP A 30 -20.77 31.12 -25.23
CA ASP A 30 -21.55 31.59 -24.07
C ASP A 30 -22.61 30.61 -23.57
N GLN A 31 -22.70 29.42 -24.19
CA GLN A 31 -23.70 28.43 -23.81
C GLN A 31 -23.30 27.72 -22.51
N PRO A 32 -24.17 27.71 -21.47
CA PRO A 32 -23.90 26.97 -20.25
C PRO A 32 -24.00 25.46 -20.52
N ILE A 33 -22.92 24.75 -20.23
CA ILE A 33 -22.80 23.30 -20.38
C ILE A 33 -22.92 22.67 -19.00
N PHE A 34 -23.80 21.68 -18.88
CA PHE A 34 -24.03 21.00 -17.61
C PHE A 34 -22.81 20.20 -17.17
N VAL A 35 -22.42 20.31 -15.89
CA VAL A 35 -21.35 19.51 -15.30
C VAL A 35 -21.81 18.90 -13.98
N HIS A 36 -21.42 17.65 -13.74
CA HIS A 36 -21.75 16.92 -12.51
C HIS A 36 -20.49 16.67 -11.68
N VAL A 37 -20.60 16.62 -10.35
CA VAL A 37 -19.46 16.39 -9.44
C VAL A 37 -18.68 15.12 -9.78
N SER A 38 -19.37 14.09 -10.29
CA SER A 38 -18.74 12.82 -10.66
C SER A 38 -17.78 12.91 -11.85
N THR A 39 -17.84 13.98 -12.66
CA THR A 39 -16.95 14.16 -13.81
C THR A 39 -15.65 14.89 -13.44
N PHE A 40 -15.59 15.48 -12.24
CA PHE A 40 -14.39 16.09 -11.69
C PHE A 40 -13.41 15.02 -11.19
N PRO A 41 -12.10 15.32 -11.18
CA PRO A 41 -11.10 14.45 -10.58
C PRO A 41 -11.40 14.26 -9.08
N ARG A 42 -11.16 13.05 -8.56
CA ARG A 42 -11.29 12.74 -7.12
C ARG A 42 -10.09 13.27 -6.34
N ASP A 43 -9.86 14.57 -6.43
CA ASP A 43 -8.76 15.29 -5.77
C ASP A 43 -9.13 15.80 -4.37
N GLY A 44 -10.35 15.49 -3.90
CA GLY A 44 -10.88 15.96 -2.61
C GLY A 44 -11.21 17.46 -2.60
N ARG A 45 -11.13 18.15 -3.74
CA ARG A 45 -11.43 19.58 -3.85
C ARG A 45 -12.84 19.75 -4.41
N LEU A 46 -13.64 20.59 -3.77
CA LEU A 46 -14.94 20.97 -4.32
C LEU A 46 -14.74 21.92 -5.51
N PRO A 47 -15.56 21.82 -6.57
CA PRO A 47 -15.54 22.78 -7.66
C PRO A 47 -15.91 24.19 -7.14
N THR A 48 -15.16 25.20 -7.55
CA THR A 48 -15.38 26.59 -7.12
C THR A 48 -15.79 27.47 -8.31
N VAL A 49 -16.79 28.33 -8.10
CA VAL A 49 -17.21 29.29 -9.14
C VAL A 49 -16.05 30.22 -9.51
N GLY A 50 -15.81 30.40 -10.81
CA GLY A 50 -14.70 31.16 -11.37
C GLY A 50 -13.46 30.32 -11.68
N GLU A 51 -13.46 29.03 -11.37
CA GLU A 51 -12.34 28.13 -11.66
C GLU A 51 -12.23 27.82 -13.16
N ALA A 52 -11.00 27.86 -13.68
CA ALA A 52 -10.69 27.43 -15.04
C ALA A 52 -10.66 25.90 -15.12
N LEU A 53 -11.38 25.36 -16.11
CA LEU A 53 -11.57 23.93 -16.32
C LEU A 53 -11.32 23.59 -17.79
N SER A 54 -10.71 22.43 -18.02
CA SER A 54 -10.58 21.82 -19.34
C SER A 54 -11.49 20.60 -19.38
N PHE A 55 -12.40 20.53 -20.34
CA PHE A 55 -13.42 19.49 -20.40
C PHE A 55 -13.72 19.11 -21.85
N GLU A 56 -14.40 18.00 -22.02
CA GLU A 56 -14.87 17.52 -23.31
C GLU A 56 -16.38 17.68 -23.37
N ILE A 57 -16.93 18.05 -24.53
CA ILE A 57 -18.36 18.23 -24.70
C ILE A 57 -18.93 16.94 -25.26
N GLU A 58 -19.78 16.26 -24.50
CA GLU A 58 -20.56 15.11 -24.94
C GLU A 58 -22.04 15.49 -25.00
N LEU A 59 -22.80 14.81 -25.85
CA LEU A 59 -24.26 14.91 -25.86
C LEU A 59 -24.83 13.79 -24.96
N ASP A 60 -25.77 14.14 -24.10
CA ASP A 60 -26.49 13.16 -23.29
C ASP A 60 -27.56 12.42 -24.11
N LYS A 61 -28.23 11.44 -23.50
CA LYS A 61 -29.34 10.68 -24.11
C LYS A 61 -30.45 11.58 -24.66
N ASP A 62 -30.66 12.74 -24.03
CA ASP A 62 -31.66 13.73 -24.41
C ASP A 62 -31.12 14.79 -25.40
N GLY A 63 -29.90 14.62 -25.93
CA GLY A 63 -29.25 15.57 -26.83
C GLY A 63 -28.73 16.85 -26.15
N ARG A 64 -28.73 16.91 -24.81
CA ARG A 64 -28.20 18.05 -24.05
C ARG A 64 -26.67 18.00 -23.97
N LYS A 65 -26.00 19.14 -24.11
CA LYS A 65 -24.55 19.24 -23.95
C LYS A 65 -24.16 19.07 -22.48
N ARG A 66 -23.27 18.11 -22.20
CA ARG A 66 -22.69 17.85 -20.89
C ARG A 66 -21.16 17.87 -20.96
N ALA A 67 -20.53 18.38 -19.91
CA ALA A 67 -19.09 18.37 -19.76
C ALA A 67 -18.64 17.01 -19.20
N ALA A 68 -17.83 16.31 -19.96
CA ALA A 68 -17.20 15.04 -19.60
C ALA A 68 -15.69 15.21 -19.41
N ARG A 69 -15.07 14.27 -18.69
CA ARG A 69 -13.61 14.19 -18.49
C ARG A 69 -12.99 15.53 -18.05
N VAL A 70 -13.60 16.17 -17.05
CA VAL A 70 -13.19 17.50 -16.55
C VAL A 70 -11.80 17.40 -15.90
N ARG A 71 -10.96 18.39 -16.17
CA ARG A 71 -9.60 18.57 -15.62
C ARG A 71 -9.44 20.01 -15.17
N ARG A 72 -8.62 20.24 -14.15
CA ARG A 72 -8.27 21.58 -13.64
C ARG A 72 -6.91 22.01 -14.23
N PRO A 73 -6.86 22.82 -15.31
CA PRO A 73 -5.63 23.44 -15.77
C PRO A 73 -5.17 24.45 -14.70
N GLY A 74 -4.12 24.12 -13.96
CA GLY A 74 -3.54 25.05 -12.98
C GLY A 74 -3.13 24.46 -11.63
N ALA A 75 -3.46 23.19 -11.33
CA ALA A 75 -2.95 22.53 -10.14
C ALA A 75 -1.40 22.44 -10.13
N GLU A 76 -0.77 22.40 -11.31
CA GLU A 76 0.70 22.34 -11.41
C GLU A 76 1.37 23.72 -11.45
N GLN A 77 0.72 24.75 -12.01
CA GLN A 77 1.35 26.07 -12.20
C GLN A 77 1.34 26.94 -10.93
N HIS A 78 0.30 26.89 -10.11
CA HIS A 78 0.27 27.65 -8.84
C HIS A 78 1.17 27.06 -7.75
N ALA A 79 1.40 25.74 -7.77
CA ALA A 79 2.36 25.09 -6.86
C ALA A 79 3.81 25.48 -7.19
N GLN A 80 4.14 25.59 -8.48
CA GLN A 80 5.46 26.01 -8.95
C GLN A 80 5.70 27.52 -8.75
N SER A 81 4.70 28.37 -9.00
CA SER A 81 4.79 29.82 -8.74
C SER A 81 4.99 30.12 -7.25
N ARG A 82 4.20 29.52 -6.34
CA ARG A 82 4.40 29.69 -4.88
C ARG A 82 5.75 29.16 -4.40
N ARG A 83 6.29 28.12 -5.06
CA ARG A 83 7.63 27.58 -4.76
C ARG A 83 8.73 28.55 -5.22
N ASN A 84 8.60 29.15 -6.40
CA ASN A 84 9.57 30.13 -6.91
C ASN A 84 9.55 31.45 -6.13
N GLU A 85 8.37 31.92 -5.70
CA GLU A 85 8.24 33.17 -4.94
C GLU A 85 8.84 33.09 -3.53
N ARG A 86 8.70 31.92 -2.87
CA ARG A 86 9.40 31.62 -1.61
C ARG A 86 10.92 31.46 -1.79
N MET A 87 11.38 31.13 -3.00
CA MET A 87 12.82 30.99 -3.30
C MET A 87 13.49 32.33 -3.61
N ALA A 88 12.74 33.30 -4.14
CA ALA A 88 13.26 34.63 -4.48
C ALA A 88 13.55 35.51 -3.25
N THR A 89 12.96 35.21 -2.09
CA THR A 89 13.12 35.98 -0.84
C THR A 89 14.18 35.44 0.12
N THR A 90 14.74 34.24 -0.12
CA THR A 90 15.85 33.67 0.66
C THR A 90 17.12 33.57 -0.19
N GLY A 91 17.60 34.72 -0.66
CA GLY A 91 18.94 34.84 -1.19
C GLY A 91 20.01 34.79 -0.09
N ARG A 92 20.45 33.59 0.31
CA ARG A 92 21.82 33.34 0.81
C ARG A 92 22.15 31.84 0.80
N ARG A 93 22.95 31.45 -0.21
CA ARG A 93 23.89 30.32 -0.32
C ARG A 93 23.47 28.93 0.23
N ALA A 94 23.34 27.97 -0.69
CA ALA A 94 24.11 26.71 -0.66
C ALA A 94 24.03 26.02 -2.05
N PRO A 95 25.14 25.48 -2.61
CA PRO A 95 25.10 24.79 -3.89
C PRO A 95 24.41 23.42 -3.78
N ARG A 96 23.63 23.11 -4.82
CA ARG A 96 22.96 21.82 -5.07
C ARG A 96 23.93 20.65 -4.86
N ARG A 97 23.67 19.77 -3.89
CA ARG A 97 24.08 18.37 -4.02
C ARG A 97 23.04 17.68 -4.89
N SER A 98 23.46 17.29 -6.08
CA SER A 98 22.69 16.46 -7.00
C SER A 98 22.28 15.17 -6.27
N GLU A 99 20.99 14.99 -6.12
CA GLU A 99 20.35 13.81 -5.54
C GLU A 99 20.60 12.64 -6.49
N SER A 100 21.65 11.85 -6.23
CA SER A 100 21.88 10.59 -6.93
C SER A 100 20.89 9.56 -6.39
N SER A 101 20.17 8.93 -7.32
CA SER A 101 19.15 7.92 -7.06
C SER A 101 19.62 6.88 -6.02
N PRO A 102 18.85 6.63 -4.94
CA PRO A 102 19.20 5.68 -3.88
C PRO A 102 19.32 4.23 -4.38
N PHE A 103 18.89 3.96 -5.62
CA PHE A 103 19.06 2.68 -6.28
C PHE A 103 20.51 2.45 -6.71
N ALA A 104 21.17 3.43 -7.33
CA ALA A 104 22.53 3.25 -7.86
C ALA A 104 23.57 3.05 -6.75
N SER A 105 23.41 3.73 -5.61
CA SER A 105 24.30 3.57 -4.45
C SER A 105 24.21 2.18 -3.83
N ARG A 106 23.00 1.60 -3.76
CA ARG A 106 22.81 0.25 -3.21
C ARG A 106 23.46 -0.84 -4.07
N PHE A 107 23.35 -0.73 -5.39
CA PHE A 107 24.01 -1.68 -6.30
C PHE A 107 25.53 -1.59 -6.20
N ILE A 108 26.10 -0.38 -6.14
CA ILE A 108 27.55 -0.22 -6.00
C ILE A 108 28.04 -0.81 -4.67
N THR A 109 27.33 -0.57 -3.56
CA THR A 109 27.72 -1.15 -2.26
C THR A 109 27.64 -2.68 -2.25
N LEU A 110 26.58 -3.25 -2.84
CA LEU A 110 26.44 -4.71 -2.91
C LEU A 110 27.51 -5.36 -3.79
N LEU A 111 27.85 -4.73 -4.93
CA LEU A 111 28.93 -5.21 -5.80
C LEU A 111 30.30 -5.12 -5.11
N PHE A 112 30.55 -4.07 -4.34
CA PHE A 112 31.78 -3.96 -3.55
C PHE A 112 31.87 -5.05 -2.47
N VAL A 113 30.79 -5.30 -1.72
CA VAL A 113 30.77 -6.34 -0.68
C VAL A 113 30.93 -7.73 -1.31
N ALA A 114 30.23 -8.02 -2.41
CA ALA A 114 30.34 -9.28 -3.12
C ALA A 114 31.76 -9.48 -3.70
N GLY A 115 32.35 -8.44 -4.28
CA GLY A 115 33.71 -8.46 -4.79
C GLY A 115 34.76 -8.70 -3.70
N LEU A 116 34.63 -8.02 -2.56
CA LEU A 116 35.50 -8.23 -1.39
C LEU A 116 35.34 -9.64 -0.82
N GLY A 117 34.12 -10.15 -0.72
CA GLY A 117 33.83 -11.52 -0.29
C GLY A 117 34.43 -12.57 -1.22
N TRP A 118 34.28 -12.40 -2.54
CA TRP A 118 34.88 -13.28 -3.54
C TRP A 118 36.41 -13.26 -3.47
N TYR A 119 37.01 -12.06 -3.38
CA TYR A 119 38.46 -11.91 -3.28
C TYR A 119 39.02 -12.58 -2.02
N ALA A 120 38.35 -12.40 -0.87
CA ALA A 120 38.72 -13.07 0.37
C ALA A 120 38.55 -14.60 0.29
N TYR A 121 37.48 -15.08 -0.35
CA TYR A 121 37.24 -16.50 -0.55
C TYR A 121 38.31 -17.16 -1.44
N ALA A 122 38.71 -16.48 -2.52
CA ALA A 122 39.77 -16.97 -3.41
C ALA A 122 41.10 -17.10 -2.64
N GLN A 123 41.48 -16.08 -1.86
CA GLN A 123 42.65 -16.12 -0.98
C GLN A 123 42.56 -17.21 0.10
N TYR A 124 41.37 -17.49 0.63
CA TYR A 124 41.16 -18.54 1.63
C TYR A 124 41.33 -19.94 1.02
N SER A 125 40.76 -20.17 -0.16
CA SER A 125 40.80 -21.49 -0.82
C SER A 125 42.21 -21.99 -1.14
N GLU A 126 43.17 -21.10 -1.39
CA GLU A 126 44.57 -21.48 -1.60
C GLU A 126 45.31 -21.88 -0.31
N ARG A 127 44.78 -21.52 0.87
CA ARG A 127 45.43 -21.79 2.18
C ARG A 127 44.84 -22.97 2.92
N VAL A 128 43.78 -23.61 2.42
CA VAL A 128 43.22 -24.81 3.04
C VAL A 128 43.95 -26.03 2.46
N PRO A 129 44.84 -26.71 3.23
CA PRO A 129 45.34 -27.99 2.80
C PRO A 129 44.17 -28.97 2.64
N PRO A 130 44.18 -29.85 1.62
CA PRO A 130 43.14 -30.86 1.49
C PRO A 130 43.06 -31.67 2.78
N VAL A 131 41.85 -31.77 3.35
CA VAL A 131 41.59 -32.54 4.56
C VAL A 131 42.11 -33.96 4.33
N PRO A 132 43.04 -34.49 5.16
CA PRO A 132 43.42 -35.88 5.06
C PRO A 132 42.16 -36.71 5.38
N THR A 133 41.76 -37.56 4.45
CA THR A 133 40.69 -38.55 4.65
C THR A 133 41.10 -39.48 5.77
N ALA A 134 40.76 -39.12 7.00
CA ALA A 134 40.86 -40.00 8.15
C ALA A 134 39.74 -41.04 8.04
N SER A 135 40.17 -42.29 7.88
CA SER A 135 39.36 -43.49 7.77
C SER A 135 38.22 -43.55 8.80
N GLN A 136 37.05 -43.91 8.31
CA GLN A 136 35.85 -44.18 9.10
C GLN A 136 36.16 -45.23 10.17
N SER A 137 35.99 -44.85 11.43
CA SER A 137 35.66 -45.79 12.50
C SER A 137 34.23 -45.50 12.95
N VAL A 138 33.32 -46.33 12.45
CA VAL A 138 31.95 -46.50 12.92
C VAL A 138 31.96 -46.79 14.42
N ILE A 139 31.36 -45.90 15.21
CA ILE A 139 30.90 -46.21 16.56
C ILE A 139 29.43 -45.79 16.62
N SER A 140 28.56 -46.78 16.50
CA SER A 140 27.15 -46.69 16.90
C SER A 140 27.06 -46.26 18.36
N ALA A 141 26.29 -45.20 18.62
CA ALA A 141 25.81 -44.89 19.97
C ALA A 141 24.30 -44.58 19.91
N PRO A 142 23.48 -45.12 20.84
CA PRO A 142 22.03 -45.04 20.78
C PRO A 142 21.51 -43.68 21.28
N ALA A 143 20.31 -43.33 20.82
CA ALA A 143 19.61 -42.07 21.05
C ALA A 143 19.44 -41.68 22.54
N PRO A 144 19.43 -40.36 22.85
CA PRO A 144 18.70 -39.84 24.00
C PRO A 144 17.31 -39.32 23.59
N ALA A 145 16.32 -39.76 24.34
CA ALA A 145 14.94 -39.29 24.32
C ALA A 145 14.77 -37.91 24.99
N ALA A 146 13.56 -37.35 24.83
CA ALA A 146 13.02 -36.06 25.32
C ALA A 146 13.39 -34.85 24.43
N ASP A 147 12.47 -34.11 23.81
CA ASP A 147 11.16 -33.65 24.31
C ASP A 147 9.99 -34.07 23.41
N GLN A 148 9.00 -34.76 24.00
CA GLN A 148 7.64 -34.74 23.49
C GLN A 148 6.87 -33.75 24.37
N PRO A 149 6.27 -32.67 23.84
CA PRO A 149 5.32 -31.91 24.63
C PRO A 149 4.14 -32.84 24.91
N ALA A 150 3.78 -32.93 26.19
CA ALA A 150 2.73 -33.80 26.70
C ALA A 150 1.48 -33.73 25.81
N ARG A 151 1.01 -34.89 25.31
CA ARG A 151 -0.32 -35.02 24.73
C ARG A 151 -1.33 -34.71 25.84
N SER A 152 -1.77 -33.46 25.91
CA SER A 152 -2.93 -33.08 26.71
C SER A 152 -4.13 -33.87 26.19
N THR A 153 -4.72 -34.71 27.03
CA THR A 153 -5.96 -35.42 26.73
C THR A 153 -7.06 -34.39 26.48
N PHE A 154 -7.28 -34.10 25.21
CA PHE A 154 -8.26 -33.11 24.77
C PHE A 154 -9.66 -33.75 24.78
N GLN A 155 -10.58 -33.17 25.57
CA GLN A 155 -11.98 -33.58 25.63
C GLN A 155 -12.86 -32.34 25.62
N CYS A 156 -13.99 -32.43 24.93
CA CYS A 156 -15.01 -31.39 24.94
C CYS A 156 -15.71 -31.38 26.30
N ASP A 157 -15.27 -30.49 27.18
CA ASP A 157 -15.77 -30.33 28.56
C ASP A 157 -17.00 -29.43 28.69
N GLY A 158 -17.60 -29.03 27.55
CA GLY A 158 -18.81 -28.21 27.50
C GLY A 158 -18.56 -26.71 27.54
N ARG A 159 -17.29 -26.25 27.54
CA ARG A 159 -16.99 -24.83 27.38
C ARG A 159 -17.34 -24.34 25.98
N GLN A 160 -17.94 -23.14 25.87
CA GLN A 160 -18.45 -22.60 24.59
C GLN A 160 -18.05 -21.15 24.29
N HIS A 161 -17.50 -20.43 25.27
CA HIS A 161 -17.21 -18.99 25.17
C HIS A 161 -15.77 -18.66 25.58
N CYS A 162 -15.27 -17.52 25.10
CA CYS A 162 -13.87 -17.11 25.27
C CYS A 162 -13.39 -16.91 26.71
N SER A 163 -14.28 -16.49 27.60
CA SER A 163 -13.98 -16.32 29.03
C SER A 163 -13.60 -17.63 29.73
N GLN A 164 -13.85 -18.78 29.11
CA GLN A 164 -13.58 -20.09 29.68
C GLN A 164 -12.28 -20.72 29.15
N MET A 165 -11.61 -20.08 28.18
CA MET A 165 -10.40 -20.58 27.54
C MET A 165 -9.14 -19.95 28.16
N THR A 166 -8.07 -20.75 28.30
CA THR A 166 -6.82 -20.29 28.93
C THR A 166 -5.75 -19.88 27.92
N SER A 167 -5.88 -20.29 26.66
CA SER A 167 -4.95 -19.92 25.58
C SER A 167 -5.61 -19.90 24.20
N CYS A 168 -5.01 -19.16 23.27
CA CYS A 168 -5.44 -19.12 21.87
C CYS A 168 -5.35 -20.50 21.20
N THR A 169 -4.28 -21.27 21.47
CA THR A 169 -4.09 -22.62 20.93
C THR A 169 -5.15 -23.60 21.45
N GLU A 170 -5.51 -23.51 22.74
CA GLU A 170 -6.61 -24.29 23.32
C GLU A 170 -7.95 -23.90 22.67
N ALA A 171 -8.25 -22.60 22.55
CA ALA A 171 -9.48 -22.13 21.92
C ALA A 171 -9.63 -22.64 20.46
N LYS A 172 -8.54 -22.57 19.68
CA LYS A 172 -8.49 -23.14 18.30
C LYS A 172 -8.74 -24.65 18.29
N LEU A 173 -8.28 -25.37 19.31
CA LEU A 173 -8.47 -26.82 19.43
C LEU A 173 -9.93 -27.17 19.76
N PHE A 174 -10.59 -26.39 20.62
CA PHE A 174 -12.04 -26.51 20.91
C PHE A 174 -12.91 -26.19 19.70
N LEU A 175 -12.59 -25.14 18.94
CA LEU A 175 -13.32 -24.77 17.73
C LEU A 175 -13.29 -25.89 16.67
N LYS A 176 -12.16 -26.61 16.53
CA LYS A 176 -12.00 -27.65 15.50
C LYS A 176 -12.57 -29.01 15.88
N ASN A 177 -12.59 -29.36 17.17
CA ASN A 177 -12.88 -30.72 17.61
C ASN A 177 -14.22 -30.87 18.33
N CYS A 178 -14.89 -29.76 18.69
CA CYS A 178 -16.12 -29.80 19.48
C CYS A 178 -17.27 -29.06 18.76
N PRO A 179 -18.46 -29.66 18.65
CA PRO A 179 -19.61 -29.03 18.01
C PRO A 179 -20.25 -27.94 18.90
N GLY A 180 -20.78 -26.87 18.29
CA GLY A 180 -21.60 -25.85 18.97
C GLY A 180 -20.83 -24.73 19.68
N MET A 181 -19.62 -24.41 19.24
CA MET A 181 -18.79 -23.35 19.81
C MET A 181 -19.28 -21.94 19.42
N LYS A 182 -19.27 -20.99 20.37
CA LYS A 182 -19.76 -19.60 20.22
C LYS A 182 -18.67 -18.58 20.56
N MET A 183 -17.49 -18.81 20.00
CA MET A 183 -16.24 -18.10 20.32
C MET A 183 -15.54 -17.51 19.08
N ASP A 184 -16.00 -17.90 17.90
CA ASP A 184 -15.64 -17.34 16.60
C ASP A 184 -16.88 -16.56 16.13
N GLY A 185 -16.80 -15.24 16.19
CA GLY A 185 -17.95 -14.34 16.01
C GLY A 185 -18.20 -13.97 14.55
N ASP A 186 -17.16 -13.99 13.74
CA ASP A 186 -17.13 -13.66 12.33
C ASP A 186 -16.86 -14.88 11.42
N ASP A 187 -16.77 -16.08 12.02
CA ASP A 187 -16.57 -17.37 11.36
C ASP A 187 -15.28 -17.41 10.50
N ASP A 188 -14.24 -16.70 10.94
CA ASP A 188 -12.97 -16.58 10.23
C ASP A 188 -11.95 -17.68 10.62
N GLY A 189 -12.31 -18.52 11.59
CA GLY A 189 -11.48 -19.60 12.14
C GLY A 189 -10.55 -19.16 13.27
N VAL A 190 -10.65 -17.90 13.73
CA VAL A 190 -9.87 -17.31 14.82
C VAL A 190 -10.77 -17.08 16.04
N PRO A 191 -10.84 -18.04 16.98
CA PRO A 191 -11.66 -17.87 18.17
C PRO A 191 -11.02 -16.84 19.11
N CYS A 192 -11.84 -16.05 19.80
CA CYS A 192 -11.38 -15.17 20.88
C CYS A 192 -10.35 -14.12 20.45
N GLU A 193 -10.55 -13.57 19.25
CA GLU A 193 -9.75 -12.50 18.65
C GLU A 193 -9.53 -11.31 19.59
N ASP A 194 -10.48 -10.98 20.47
CA ASP A 194 -10.38 -9.82 21.36
C ASP A 194 -9.55 -10.06 22.64
N GLN A 195 -9.47 -11.31 23.11
CA GLN A 195 -9.01 -11.62 24.46
C GLN A 195 -7.78 -12.53 24.50
N LEU A 196 -7.72 -13.54 23.62
CA LEU A 196 -6.68 -14.58 23.64
C LEU A 196 -5.82 -14.56 22.38
N CYS A 197 -6.41 -14.30 21.21
CA CYS A 197 -5.73 -14.36 19.92
C CYS A 197 -5.28 -12.98 19.37
N LYS A 198 -5.35 -11.90 20.18
CA LYS A 198 -4.97 -10.53 19.76
C LYS A 198 -3.50 -10.14 19.95
N GLY A 199 -2.64 -11.03 20.43
CA GLY A 199 -1.29 -10.71 20.88
C GLY A 199 -0.17 -11.38 20.09
N LEU A 200 0.90 -10.64 19.83
CA LEU A 200 2.22 -11.04 19.28
C LEU A 200 2.98 -12.14 20.06
N PHE A 201 2.29 -13.00 20.81
CA PHE A 201 2.85 -14.14 21.52
C PHE A 201 2.10 -15.41 21.12
N GLU A 202 2.36 -15.85 19.89
CA GLU A 202 2.14 -17.24 19.48
C GLU A 202 3.27 -18.07 20.12
N ARG A 203 3.04 -18.59 21.34
CA ARG A 203 3.81 -19.69 21.94
C ARG A 203 2.86 -20.68 22.59
#